data_AF-A0A957UZG9-F1
#
_entry.id   AF-A0A957UZG9-F1
#
_cell.length_a   1.000
_cell.length_b   1.000
_cell.length_c   1.000
_cell.angle_alpha   90.00
_cell.angle_beta   90.00
_cell.angle_gamma   90.00
#
_symmetry.space_group_name_H-M   'P 1'
#
loop_
_entity.id
_entity.type
_entity.pdbx_description
1 polymer ?
#
loop_
_entity_poly.entity_id
_entity_poly.type
_entity_poly.pdbx_seq_one_letter_code
_entity_poly.pdbx_strand_id
1 'polypeptide(L)'
;VAARTGNAGQSDYAMANEVLNRVANELAKTHPGCVVKSIGWGPWEGGMVTPVLKAKFDEMGVPLIPLDNGARRFVAELQQADPAEVEVVVGGMPQDAPLIDPQAAGAARRATYDVVVSAATDPYLFSHQVNGVVVVPLVMVQEWFLRAANASRETEFLGETRFLRKLRVLKGIPLPAFAEQPTRLRIGLEPDAADGALLNATLYDADGVARFTAQVVSQPPAGAETARKLAEASQAWPNVSIAGADLYGAQLFHGPAFATIEQVDRLGEQGASAELKSSRAAGWDAPRPSPLTPPLTDPALIDGGLQLARVWGYDRLQQLTLPTALEAFVVYEPGLLDAGRTVRCYVEGKPIGQAGTRTNIWFVDAQSGAPIAEVRGLEMYVSSEAPLTGGAR
;
A
#
# COMPACT_ATOMS: atom_id res chain seq x y z
N VAL A 1 -11.90 27.47 -4.28
CA VAL A 1 -10.68 28.32 -4.41
C VAL A 1 -11.09 29.71 -4.86
N ALA A 2 -10.67 30.77 -4.15
CA ALA A 2 -11.08 32.15 -4.45
C ALA A 2 -10.75 32.57 -5.91
N ALA A 3 -9.67 32.04 -6.49
CA ALA A 3 -9.33 32.26 -7.90
C ALA A 3 -10.42 31.80 -8.90
N ARG A 4 -11.29 30.85 -8.52
CA ARG A 4 -12.40 30.38 -9.37
C ARG A 4 -13.76 30.97 -9.00
N THR A 5 -14.05 31.07 -7.70
CA THR A 5 -15.40 31.43 -7.22
C THR A 5 -15.47 32.79 -6.54
N GLY A 6 -14.33 33.41 -6.23
CA GLY A 6 -14.24 34.50 -5.27
C GLY A 6 -14.58 34.05 -3.84
N ASN A 7 -14.35 34.94 -2.87
CA ASN A 7 -14.94 34.89 -1.53
C ASN A 7 -16.14 35.86 -1.45
N ALA A 8 -16.85 35.86 -0.32
CA ALA A 8 -17.87 36.86 -0.04
C ALA A 8 -17.30 38.28 -0.20
N GLY A 9 -17.95 39.09 -1.05
CA GLY A 9 -17.49 40.45 -1.39
C GLY A 9 -16.45 40.54 -2.52
N GLN A 10 -16.13 39.44 -3.21
CA GLN A 10 -15.12 39.39 -4.29
C GLN A 10 -15.74 39.05 -5.66
N SER A 11 -16.92 39.59 -5.99
CA SER A 11 -17.59 39.31 -7.27
C SER A 11 -16.81 39.86 -8.48
N ASP A 12 -16.21 41.04 -8.33
CA ASP A 12 -15.32 41.67 -9.31
C ASP A 12 -14.06 40.84 -9.58
N TYR A 13 -13.44 40.30 -8.52
CA TYR A 13 -12.29 39.41 -8.60
C TYR A 13 -12.63 38.10 -9.32
N ALA A 14 -13.76 37.49 -9.00
CA ALA A 14 -14.23 36.28 -9.67
C ALA A 14 -14.50 36.53 -11.16
N MET A 15 -15.15 37.65 -11.50
CA MET A 15 -15.38 38.05 -12.89
C MET A 15 -14.06 38.27 -13.65
N ALA A 16 -13.08 38.93 -13.04
CA ALA A 16 -11.77 39.16 -13.67
C ALA A 16 -11.04 37.84 -13.97
N ASN A 17 -11.03 36.90 -13.03
CA ASN A 17 -10.42 35.58 -13.24
C ASN A 17 -11.13 34.79 -14.33
N GLU A 18 -12.46 34.89 -14.41
CA GLU A 18 -13.22 34.23 -15.48
C GLU A 18 -12.87 34.79 -16.86
N VAL A 19 -12.68 36.10 -16.99
CA VAL A 19 -12.19 36.69 -18.24
C VAL A 19 -10.81 36.12 -18.61
N LEU A 20 -9.88 36.01 -17.66
CA LEU A 20 -8.56 35.42 -17.89
C LEU A 20 -8.65 33.95 -18.31
N ASN A 21 -9.55 33.17 -17.72
CA ASN A 21 -9.81 31.78 -18.12
C ASN A 21 -10.24 31.71 -19.58
N ARG A 22 -11.16 32.57 -20.02
CA ARG A 22 -11.62 32.60 -21.41
C ARG A 22 -10.52 33.03 -22.38
N VAL A 23 -9.68 33.99 -22.01
CA VAL A 23 -8.51 34.38 -22.80
C VAL A 23 -7.54 33.22 -22.95
N ALA A 24 -7.25 32.47 -21.88
CA ALA A 24 -6.37 31.30 -21.93
C ALA A 24 -6.92 30.21 -22.86
N ASN A 25 -8.22 29.93 -22.82
CA ASN A 25 -8.87 28.99 -23.73
C ASN A 25 -8.76 29.42 -25.20
N GLU A 26 -8.93 30.71 -25.48
CA GLU A 26 -8.80 31.21 -26.84
C GLU A 26 -7.36 31.08 -27.33
N LEU A 27 -6.38 31.45 -26.49
CA LEU A 27 -4.96 31.30 -26.82
C LEU A 27 -4.57 29.85 -27.10
N ALA A 28 -5.07 28.90 -26.30
CA ALA A 28 -4.84 27.47 -26.51
C ALA A 28 -5.39 26.99 -27.88
N LYS A 29 -6.58 27.46 -28.26
CA LYS A 29 -7.20 27.13 -29.56
C LYS A 29 -6.45 27.72 -30.74
N THR A 30 -6.00 28.96 -30.64
CA THR A 30 -5.37 29.68 -31.76
C THR A 30 -3.87 29.41 -31.85
N HIS A 31 -3.24 28.81 -30.84
CA HIS A 31 -1.80 28.49 -30.80
C HIS A 31 -1.56 27.03 -30.39
N PRO A 32 -1.86 26.05 -31.26
CA PRO A 32 -1.79 24.62 -30.91
C PRO A 32 -0.37 24.10 -30.61
N GLY A 33 0.67 24.88 -30.91
CA GLY A 33 2.06 24.57 -30.55
C GLY A 33 2.53 25.18 -29.22
N CYS A 34 1.65 25.86 -28.49
CA CYS A 34 1.95 26.51 -27.22
C CYS A 34 1.17 25.84 -26.09
N VAL A 35 1.86 25.52 -24.99
CA VAL A 35 1.20 25.07 -23.76
C VAL A 35 0.61 26.29 -23.06
N VAL A 36 -0.72 26.35 -22.96
CA VAL A 36 -1.43 27.43 -22.30
C VAL A 36 -2.21 26.85 -21.11
N LYS A 37 -1.97 27.41 -19.92
CA LYS A 37 -2.62 27.00 -18.68
C LYS A 37 -3.06 28.23 -17.89
N SER A 38 -4.32 28.26 -17.45
CA SER A 38 -4.86 29.20 -16.47
C SER A 38 -4.97 28.46 -15.14
N ILE A 39 -4.09 28.77 -14.19
CA ILE A 39 -4.01 28.04 -12.92
C ILE A 39 -4.60 28.88 -11.78
N GLY A 40 -5.75 28.45 -11.29
CA GLY A 40 -6.41 29.02 -10.12
C GLY A 40 -5.88 28.42 -8.83
N TRP A 41 -4.97 29.12 -8.15
CA TRP A 41 -4.33 28.64 -6.92
C TRP A 41 -5.17 28.86 -5.66
N GLY A 42 -5.23 27.83 -4.82
CA GLY A 42 -5.58 27.89 -3.41
C GLY A 42 -4.46 28.52 -2.58
N PRO A 43 -4.66 28.71 -1.27
CA PRO A 43 -3.69 29.38 -0.42
C PRO A 43 -2.43 28.52 -0.25
N TRP A 44 -1.25 29.12 -0.45
CA TRP A 44 0.04 28.45 -0.27
C TRP A 44 0.52 28.54 1.17
N GLU A 45 1.34 27.59 1.61
CA GLU A 45 2.03 27.63 2.90
C GLU A 45 3.23 28.59 2.86
N GLY A 46 2.98 29.82 2.42
CA GLY A 46 3.99 30.86 2.23
C GLY A 46 3.47 32.02 1.39
N GLY A 47 4.33 33.02 1.17
CA GLY A 47 3.97 34.21 0.38
C GLY A 47 2.93 35.08 1.08
N MET A 48 1.72 35.19 0.51
CA MET A 48 0.63 36.03 1.03
C MET A 48 -0.04 35.46 2.30
N VAL A 49 0.25 34.21 2.67
CA VAL A 49 -0.29 33.58 3.88
C VAL A 49 0.67 33.82 5.04
N THR A 50 0.31 34.77 5.91
CA THR A 50 1.01 35.03 7.18
C THR A 50 0.62 34.00 8.24
N PRO A 51 1.36 33.88 9.36
CA PRO A 51 0.97 32.97 10.45
C PRO A 51 -0.46 33.19 10.97
N VAL A 52 -0.92 34.46 11.00
CA VAL A 52 -2.30 34.81 11.38
C VAL A 52 -3.32 34.31 10.36
N LEU A 53 -3.00 34.44 9.06
CA LEU A 53 -3.89 33.97 8.00
C LEU A 53 -3.89 32.44 7.89
N LYS A 54 -2.75 31.79 8.17
CA LYS A 54 -2.64 30.34 8.30
C LYS A 54 -3.57 29.82 9.39
N ALA A 55 -3.51 30.38 10.60
CA ALA A 55 -4.41 30.00 11.70
C ALA A 55 -5.88 30.12 11.32
N LYS A 56 -6.26 31.17 10.57
CA LYS A 56 -7.63 31.34 10.06
C LYS A 56 -8.01 30.29 9.00
N PHE A 57 -7.11 29.93 8.09
CA PHE A 57 -7.35 28.84 7.14
C PHE A 57 -7.45 27.48 7.83
N ASP A 58 -6.64 27.24 8.86
CA ASP A 58 -6.68 26.05 9.70
C ASP A 58 -8.03 25.96 10.45
N GLU A 59 -8.52 27.06 11.03
CA GLU A 59 -9.86 27.15 11.65
C GLU A 59 -10.99 26.88 10.65
N MET A 60 -10.82 27.31 9.40
CA MET A 60 -11.79 27.11 8.32
C MET A 60 -11.67 25.73 7.64
N GLY A 61 -10.73 24.87 8.08
CA GLY A 61 -10.49 23.56 7.48
C GLY A 61 -9.98 23.62 6.03
N VAL A 62 -9.42 24.76 5.60
CA VAL A 62 -8.91 24.95 4.24
C VAL A 62 -7.42 24.57 4.21
N PRO A 63 -7.03 23.48 3.54
CA PRO A 63 -5.63 23.06 3.51
C PRO A 63 -4.78 24.08 2.74
N LEU A 64 -3.63 24.42 3.31
CA LEU A 64 -2.61 25.18 2.60
C LEU A 64 -1.81 24.27 1.67
N ILE A 65 -1.41 24.77 0.50
CA ILE A 65 -0.57 24.07 -0.47
C ILE A 65 0.89 24.16 0.02
N PRO A 66 1.57 23.05 0.34
CA PRO A 66 2.99 23.07 0.66
C PRO A 66 3.82 23.58 -0.52
N LEU A 67 4.86 24.38 -0.26
CA LEU A 67 5.68 25.03 -1.30
C LEU A 67 6.22 24.03 -2.33
N ASP A 68 6.79 22.92 -1.88
CA ASP A 68 7.36 21.89 -2.77
C ASP A 68 6.29 21.16 -3.59
N ASN A 69 5.08 21.03 -3.06
CA ASN A 69 3.96 20.41 -3.79
C ASN A 69 3.43 21.35 -4.86
N GLY A 70 3.22 22.63 -4.52
CA GLY A 70 2.78 23.64 -5.48
C GLY A 70 3.77 23.81 -6.64
N ALA A 71 5.08 23.85 -6.34
CA ALA A 71 6.12 23.93 -7.35
C ALA A 71 6.13 22.71 -8.30
N ARG A 72 6.04 21.49 -7.74
CA ARG A 72 5.96 20.27 -8.56
C ARG A 72 4.72 20.23 -9.43
N ARG A 73 3.56 20.65 -8.91
CA ARG A 73 2.31 20.70 -9.69
C ARG A 73 2.40 21.69 -10.84
N PHE A 74 2.96 22.88 -10.60
CA PHE A 74 3.20 23.85 -11.67
C PHE A 74 4.06 23.28 -12.80
N VAL A 75 5.15 22.57 -12.47
CA VAL A 75 6.01 21.93 -13.48
C VAL A 75 5.27 20.82 -14.23
N ALA A 76 4.48 20.00 -13.54
CA ALA A 76 3.69 18.93 -14.14
C ALA A 76 2.67 19.47 -15.17
N GLU A 77 1.96 20.55 -14.83
CA GLU A 77 1.00 21.20 -15.73
C GLU A 77 1.65 21.74 -17.01
N LEU A 78 2.94 22.10 -16.97
CA LEU A 78 3.67 22.61 -18.12
C LEU A 78 4.33 21.51 -18.96
N GLN A 79 4.66 20.35 -18.38
CA GLN A 79 5.44 19.31 -19.04
C GLN A 79 4.64 18.06 -19.44
N GLN A 80 3.60 17.72 -18.70
CA GLN A 80 2.99 16.39 -18.74
C GLN A 80 1.46 16.40 -18.87
N ALA A 81 0.81 17.56 -18.71
CA ALA A 81 -0.65 17.64 -18.70
C ALA A 81 -1.26 17.66 -20.11
N ASP A 82 -2.51 17.19 -20.21
CA ASP A 82 -3.28 17.20 -21.45
C ASP A 82 -3.40 18.65 -21.97
N PRO A 83 -3.01 18.95 -23.22
CA PRO A 83 -3.21 20.25 -23.84
C PRO A 83 -4.67 20.74 -23.86
N ALA A 84 -5.64 19.82 -23.77
CA ALA A 84 -7.06 20.17 -23.68
C ALA A 84 -7.47 20.74 -22.31
N GLU A 85 -6.70 20.48 -21.25
CA GLU A 85 -6.97 20.96 -19.90
C GLU A 85 -6.40 22.36 -19.67
N VAL A 86 -7.06 23.39 -20.20
CA VAL A 86 -6.56 24.77 -20.14
C VAL A 86 -6.81 25.44 -18.78
N GLU A 87 -7.95 25.17 -18.15
CA GLU A 87 -8.34 25.74 -16.85
C GLU A 87 -8.09 24.73 -15.74
N VAL A 88 -7.16 25.00 -14.84
CA VAL A 88 -6.79 24.10 -13.75
C VAL A 88 -6.96 24.82 -12.42
N VAL A 89 -7.70 24.22 -11.48
CA VAL A 89 -7.81 24.75 -10.12
C VAL A 89 -6.94 23.89 -9.22
N VAL A 90 -5.94 24.51 -8.60
CA VAL A 90 -5.00 23.81 -7.71
C VAL A 90 -5.12 24.40 -6.33
N GLY A 91 -5.72 23.67 -5.40
CA GLY A 91 -5.78 24.03 -4.00
C GLY A 91 -6.38 22.91 -3.21
N GLY A 92 -6.13 22.86 -1.89
CA GLY A 92 -6.81 21.88 -1.05
C GLY A 92 -8.32 22.02 -1.29
N MET A 93 -8.99 20.93 -1.64
CA MET A 93 -10.42 20.99 -1.92
C MET A 93 -11.11 21.62 -0.69
N PRO A 94 -11.90 22.71 -0.86
CA PRO A 94 -13.00 22.91 0.06
C PRO A 94 -13.83 21.65 -0.10
N GLN A 95 -13.95 20.89 0.99
CA GLN A 95 -14.78 19.69 1.05
C GLN A 95 -16.09 19.94 0.32
N ASP A 96 -16.61 18.93 -0.40
CA ASP A 96 -17.83 18.88 -1.23
C ASP A 96 -19.13 19.36 -0.53
N ALA A 97 -19.11 20.53 0.07
CA ALA A 97 -20.22 21.25 0.67
C ALA A 97 -19.99 22.73 0.37
N PRO A 98 -21.05 23.48 0.00
CA PRO A 98 -20.95 24.93 0.11
C PRO A 98 -20.47 25.29 1.52
N LEU A 99 -19.71 26.39 1.65
CA LEU A 99 -19.17 26.97 2.91
C LEU A 99 -20.24 27.31 3.99
N ILE A 100 -21.44 26.76 3.86
CA ILE A 100 -22.66 27.02 4.62
C ILE A 100 -22.86 25.96 5.72
N ASP A 101 -22.18 24.81 5.68
CA ASP A 101 -22.32 23.79 6.74
C ASP A 101 -20.98 23.18 7.23
N PRO A 102 -20.42 23.71 8.34
CA PRO A 102 -19.22 23.19 8.98
C PRO A 102 -19.38 21.80 9.63
N GLN A 103 -20.60 21.26 9.76
CA GLN A 103 -20.82 19.93 10.35
C GLN A 103 -20.62 18.78 9.35
N ALA A 104 -20.62 19.06 8.05
CA ALA A 104 -20.28 18.08 7.01
C ALA A 104 -18.76 17.87 6.85
N ALA A 105 -17.95 18.71 7.49
CA ALA A 105 -16.51 18.86 7.28
C ALA A 105 -15.61 17.83 7.98
N GLY A 106 -16.18 17.00 8.87
CA GLY A 106 -15.40 16.17 9.80
C GLY A 106 -15.25 14.70 9.43
N ALA A 107 -15.85 14.23 8.34
CA ALA A 107 -15.88 12.80 8.03
C ALA A 107 -15.04 12.48 6.80
N ALA A 108 -13.95 11.73 6.98
CA ALA A 108 -13.55 10.82 5.92
C ALA A 108 -14.80 10.02 5.51
N ARG A 109 -15.25 10.17 4.27
CA ARG A 109 -16.51 9.54 3.88
C ARG A 109 -16.34 8.02 3.98
N ARG A 110 -17.35 7.35 4.54
CA ARG A 110 -17.43 5.90 4.44
C ARG A 110 -17.36 5.54 2.96
N ALA A 111 -16.37 4.74 2.58
CA ALA A 111 -16.16 4.33 1.20
C ALA A 111 -16.32 2.82 1.11
N THR A 112 -16.83 2.36 -0.03
CA THR A 112 -16.97 0.93 -0.31
C THR A 112 -16.44 0.64 -1.69
N TYR A 113 -15.58 -0.38 -1.79
CA TYR A 113 -14.97 -0.82 -3.03
C TYR A 113 -15.26 -2.29 -3.25
N ASP A 114 -15.44 -2.67 -4.51
CA ASP A 114 -15.47 -4.07 -4.90
C ASP A 114 -14.10 -4.51 -5.39
N VAL A 115 -13.67 -5.68 -4.94
CA VAL A 115 -12.50 -6.38 -5.47
C VAL A 115 -13.01 -7.64 -6.15
N VAL A 116 -12.75 -7.76 -7.45
CA VAL A 116 -13.11 -8.95 -8.22
C VAL A 116 -11.84 -9.74 -8.48
N VAL A 117 -11.81 -10.97 -7.97
CA VAL A 117 -10.67 -11.88 -8.05
C VAL A 117 -11.04 -13.01 -9.00
N SER A 118 -10.22 -13.26 -10.03
CA SER A 118 -10.51 -14.31 -11.02
C SER A 118 -9.25 -14.91 -11.63
N ALA A 119 -9.33 -16.14 -12.13
CA ALA A 119 -8.22 -16.77 -12.85
C ALA A 119 -7.77 -15.96 -14.09
N ALA A 120 -8.68 -15.20 -14.72
CA ALA A 120 -8.37 -14.40 -15.90
C ALA A 120 -7.55 -13.14 -15.58
N THR A 121 -7.76 -12.55 -14.40
CA THR A 121 -7.11 -11.29 -13.98
C THR A 121 -5.97 -11.49 -12.98
N ASP A 122 -6.03 -12.58 -12.21
CA ASP A 122 -5.13 -12.86 -11.08
C ASP A 122 -4.57 -14.30 -11.13
N PRO A 123 -4.05 -14.78 -12.29
CA PRO A 123 -3.64 -16.18 -12.45
C PRO A 123 -2.53 -16.62 -11.48
N TYR A 124 -1.74 -15.67 -10.95
CA TYR A 124 -0.73 -15.93 -9.93
C TYR A 124 -1.31 -16.54 -8.64
N LEU A 125 -2.60 -16.34 -8.34
CA LEU A 125 -3.25 -16.94 -7.17
C LEU A 125 -3.35 -18.46 -7.23
N PHE A 126 -3.23 -19.09 -8.41
CA PHE A 126 -3.04 -20.54 -8.49
C PHE A 126 -1.77 -21.01 -7.76
N SER A 127 -0.81 -20.13 -7.48
CA SER A 127 0.37 -20.45 -6.69
C SER A 127 0.20 -20.21 -5.19
N HIS A 128 -0.99 -19.87 -4.70
CA HIS A 128 -1.27 -19.72 -3.27
C HIS A 128 -2.44 -20.64 -2.87
N GLN A 129 -2.14 -21.93 -2.73
CA GLN A 129 -3.12 -22.98 -2.44
C GLN A 129 -2.84 -23.68 -1.11
N VAL A 130 -3.87 -23.81 -0.29
CA VAL A 130 -3.84 -24.63 0.93
C VAL A 130 -4.69 -25.86 0.69
N ASN A 131 -4.10 -27.06 0.81
CA ASN A 131 -4.76 -28.34 0.54
C ASN A 131 -5.48 -28.38 -0.84
N GLY A 132 -4.84 -27.81 -1.87
CA GLY A 132 -5.38 -27.78 -3.24
C GLY A 132 -6.49 -26.76 -3.49
N VAL A 133 -6.83 -25.91 -2.51
CA VAL A 133 -7.80 -24.83 -2.66
C VAL A 133 -7.06 -23.50 -2.71
N VAL A 134 -7.33 -22.68 -3.73
CA VAL A 134 -6.82 -21.31 -3.81
C VAL A 134 -7.33 -20.51 -2.62
N VAL A 135 -6.45 -19.84 -1.90
CA VAL A 135 -6.81 -18.99 -0.76
C VAL A 135 -6.28 -17.58 -1.02
N VAL A 136 -7.05 -16.56 -0.69
CA VAL A 136 -6.58 -15.17 -0.77
C VAL A 136 -5.44 -14.96 0.24
N PRO A 137 -4.22 -14.60 -0.22
CA PRO A 137 -3.09 -14.35 0.68
C PRO A 137 -3.25 -13.02 1.42
N LEU A 138 -2.67 -12.93 2.63
CA LEU A 138 -2.69 -11.73 3.46
C LEU A 138 -2.09 -10.51 2.74
N VAL A 139 -1.02 -10.71 1.96
CA VAL A 139 -0.35 -9.63 1.22
C VAL A 139 -1.23 -8.97 0.16
N MET A 140 -2.20 -9.69 -0.40
CA MET A 140 -3.14 -9.11 -1.35
C MET A 140 -4.18 -8.25 -0.64
N VAL A 141 -4.63 -8.67 0.54
CA VAL A 141 -5.53 -7.85 1.37
C VAL A 141 -4.84 -6.57 1.83
N GLN A 142 -3.58 -6.67 2.24
CA GLN A 142 -2.74 -5.53 2.59
C GLN A 142 -2.63 -4.53 1.42
N GLU A 143 -2.31 -5.01 0.22
CA GLU A 143 -2.27 -4.21 -1.00
C GLU A 143 -3.62 -3.54 -1.29
N TRP A 144 -4.72 -4.29 -1.24
CA TRP A 144 -6.03 -3.74 -1.54
C TRP A 144 -6.49 -2.70 -0.51
N PHE A 145 -6.16 -2.86 0.77
CA PHE A 145 -6.47 -1.86 1.79
C PHE A 145 -5.72 -0.55 1.55
N LEU A 146 -4.43 -0.60 1.20
CA LEU A 146 -3.68 0.61 0.87
C LEU A 146 -4.22 1.27 -0.40
N ARG A 147 -4.53 0.48 -1.43
CA ARG A 147 -5.13 1.00 -2.67
C ARG A 147 -6.52 1.61 -2.45
N ALA A 148 -7.37 0.97 -1.67
CA ALA A 148 -8.69 1.50 -1.33
C ALA A 148 -8.57 2.82 -0.55
N ALA A 149 -7.64 2.91 0.39
CA ALA A 149 -7.39 4.13 1.14
C ALA A 149 -6.87 5.26 0.24
N ASN A 150 -5.95 4.95 -0.68
CA ASN A 150 -5.47 5.91 -1.68
C ASN A 150 -6.55 6.31 -2.68
N ALA A 151 -7.46 5.41 -3.07
CA ALA A 151 -8.58 5.76 -3.94
C ALA A 151 -9.64 6.62 -3.21
N SER A 152 -9.80 6.44 -1.89
CA SER A 152 -10.77 7.19 -1.06
C SER A 152 -10.30 8.60 -0.71
N ARG A 153 -9.01 8.85 -0.87
CA ARG A 153 -8.39 10.14 -0.65
C ARG A 153 -8.19 10.75 -2.02
N GLU A 154 -8.42 12.05 -2.13
CA GLU A 154 -7.85 12.80 -3.25
C GLU A 154 -6.33 12.83 -3.04
N THR A 155 -5.65 11.80 -3.56
CA THR A 155 -4.22 11.53 -3.38
C THR A 155 -3.32 12.68 -3.80
N GLU A 156 -3.85 13.70 -4.48
CA GLU A 156 -3.09 14.86 -4.92
C GLU A 156 -2.61 15.77 -3.78
N PHE A 157 -3.24 15.75 -2.59
CA PHE A 157 -2.93 16.74 -1.53
C PHE A 157 -2.20 16.19 -0.29
N LEU A 158 -2.38 14.91 0.05
CA LEU A 158 -1.91 14.34 1.34
C LEU A 158 -0.73 13.36 1.21
N GLY A 159 -0.28 13.08 -0.02
CA GLY A 159 0.68 12.03 -0.30
C GLY A 159 0.05 10.64 -0.30
N GLU A 160 0.76 9.69 -0.91
CA GLU A 160 0.32 8.30 -1.01
C GLU A 160 0.43 7.60 0.35
N THR A 161 -0.66 7.01 0.80
CA THR A 161 -0.72 6.22 2.03
C THR A 161 0.03 4.91 1.83
N ARG A 162 1.12 4.77 2.57
CA ARG A 162 2.08 3.66 2.48
C ARG A 162 2.20 2.86 3.79
N PHE A 163 1.20 3.00 4.65
CA PHE A 163 1.24 2.47 5.99
C PHE A 163 -0.13 1.94 6.45
N LEU A 164 -0.11 0.75 7.04
CA LEU A 164 -1.24 0.24 7.80
C LEU A 164 -0.78 -0.40 9.11
N ARG A 165 -1.69 -0.51 10.07
CA ARG A 165 -1.47 -1.11 11.37
C ARG A 165 -2.62 -2.02 11.78
N LYS A 166 -2.36 -2.89 12.75
CA LYS A 166 -3.34 -3.81 13.33
C LYS A 166 -4.10 -4.62 12.26
N LEU A 167 -3.41 -5.07 11.22
CA LEU A 167 -4.00 -5.98 10.23
C LEU A 167 -4.24 -7.34 10.90
N ARG A 168 -5.45 -7.86 10.81
CA ARG A 168 -5.85 -9.15 11.38
C ARG A 168 -6.58 -10.00 10.36
N VAL A 169 -6.29 -11.29 10.40
CA VAL A 169 -7.03 -12.35 9.72
C VAL A 169 -8.09 -12.85 10.70
N LEU A 170 -9.36 -12.56 10.41
CA LEU A 170 -10.48 -13.11 11.17
C LEU A 170 -10.76 -14.55 10.71
N LYS A 171 -10.77 -14.74 9.39
CA LYS A 171 -10.89 -16.05 8.75
C LYS A 171 -10.40 -15.95 7.31
N GLY A 172 -9.64 -16.94 6.84
CA GLY A 172 -9.21 -17.01 5.44
C GLY A 172 -10.38 -17.03 4.44
N ILE A 173 -10.10 -16.64 3.21
CA ILE A 173 -11.06 -16.63 2.09
C ILE A 173 -10.62 -17.71 1.09
N PRO A 174 -11.18 -18.92 1.16
CA PRO A 174 -10.99 -19.94 0.12
C PRO A 174 -11.78 -19.56 -1.14
N LEU A 175 -11.22 -19.86 -2.30
CA LEU A 175 -11.79 -19.65 -3.63
C LEU A 175 -11.91 -21.00 -4.36
N PRO A 176 -12.83 -21.90 -3.94
CA PRO A 176 -12.90 -23.26 -4.47
C PRO A 176 -13.24 -23.32 -5.97
N ALA A 177 -13.96 -22.33 -6.50
CA ALA A 177 -14.34 -22.22 -7.91
C ALA A 177 -13.50 -21.17 -8.66
N PHE A 178 -12.28 -20.88 -8.20
CA PHE A 178 -11.44 -19.80 -8.75
C PHE A 178 -11.15 -19.92 -10.26
N ALA A 179 -11.00 -21.15 -10.75
CA ALA A 179 -10.77 -21.44 -12.17
C ALA A 179 -12.01 -21.22 -13.04
N GLU A 180 -13.21 -21.27 -12.46
CA GLU A 180 -14.48 -21.32 -13.19
C GLU A 180 -15.19 -19.97 -13.20
N GLN A 181 -15.16 -19.24 -12.08
CA GLN A 181 -15.91 -17.99 -11.95
C GLN A 181 -15.20 -16.93 -11.08
N PRO A 182 -15.38 -15.64 -11.41
CA PRO A 182 -14.87 -14.55 -10.59
C PRO A 182 -15.57 -14.52 -9.22
N THR A 183 -14.81 -14.20 -8.17
CA THR A 183 -15.34 -13.95 -6.83
C THR A 183 -15.31 -12.46 -6.53
N ARG A 184 -16.45 -11.89 -6.14
CA ARG A 184 -16.55 -10.50 -5.70
C ARG A 184 -16.41 -10.43 -4.18
N LEU A 185 -15.46 -9.63 -3.73
CA LEU A 185 -15.22 -9.26 -2.34
C LEU A 185 -15.50 -7.77 -2.17
N ARG A 186 -15.69 -7.32 -0.93
CA ARG A 186 -16.00 -5.92 -0.64
C ARG A 186 -15.07 -5.36 0.42
N ILE A 187 -14.51 -4.18 0.16
CA ILE A 187 -13.76 -3.41 1.16
C ILE A 187 -14.65 -2.29 1.66
N GLY A 188 -14.84 -2.22 2.97
CA GLY A 188 -15.40 -1.05 3.65
C GLY A 188 -14.28 -0.24 4.29
N LEU A 189 -14.29 1.07 4.07
CA LEU A 189 -13.45 2.04 4.78
C LEU A 189 -14.35 2.94 5.61
N GLU A 190 -14.06 3.06 6.89
CA GLU A 190 -14.82 3.90 7.82
C GLU A 190 -13.85 4.73 8.68
N PRO A 191 -14.15 5.99 8.99
CA PRO A 191 -13.38 6.75 9.97
C PRO A 191 -13.35 6.03 11.31
N ASP A 192 -12.22 6.10 12.00
CA ASP A 192 -12.18 5.69 13.39
C ASP A 192 -12.98 6.67 14.25
N ALA A 193 -13.75 6.13 15.20
CA ALA A 193 -14.61 6.92 16.06
C ALA A 193 -13.82 7.83 17.02
N ALA A 194 -12.59 7.44 17.38
CA ALA A 194 -11.73 8.20 18.27
C ALA A 194 -10.74 9.11 17.51
N ASP A 195 -10.36 8.74 16.29
CA ASP A 195 -9.41 9.48 15.45
C ASP A 195 -9.89 9.53 13.99
N GLY A 196 -10.59 10.61 13.62
CA GLY A 196 -11.15 10.78 12.27
C GLY A 196 -10.10 10.85 11.14
N ALA A 197 -8.80 10.97 11.46
CA ALA A 197 -7.72 10.90 10.48
C ALA A 197 -7.31 9.46 10.14
N LEU A 198 -7.77 8.48 10.93
CA LEU A 198 -7.55 7.06 10.75
C LEU A 198 -8.74 6.42 10.03
N LEU A 199 -8.45 5.51 9.10
CA LEU A 199 -9.46 4.70 8.43
C LEU A 199 -9.42 3.26 8.93
N ASN A 200 -10.53 2.76 9.45
CA ASN A 200 -10.75 1.34 9.69
C ASN A 200 -11.14 0.68 8.37
N ALA A 201 -10.33 -0.27 7.92
CA ALA A 201 -10.54 -1.04 6.71
C ALA A 201 -11.04 -2.45 7.07
N THR A 202 -12.11 -2.91 6.41
CA THR A 202 -12.62 -4.27 6.57
C THR A 202 -12.84 -4.91 5.20
N LEU A 203 -12.32 -6.13 5.00
CA LEU A 203 -12.60 -6.95 3.82
C LEU A 203 -13.71 -7.95 4.17
N TYR A 204 -14.77 -7.93 3.39
CA TYR A 204 -15.90 -8.84 3.47
C TYR A 204 -15.87 -9.84 2.30
N ASP A 205 -16.29 -11.06 2.56
CA ASP A 205 -16.55 -12.04 1.50
C ASP A 205 -17.87 -11.78 0.75
N ALA A 206 -18.21 -12.69 -0.17
CA ALA A 206 -19.43 -12.61 -0.98
C ALA A 206 -20.72 -12.67 -0.14
N ASP A 207 -20.66 -13.28 1.05
CA ASP A 207 -21.79 -13.41 1.99
C ASP A 207 -21.90 -12.21 2.95
N GLY A 208 -20.97 -11.24 2.86
CA GLY A 208 -20.92 -10.08 3.74
C GLY A 208 -20.29 -10.35 5.10
N VAL A 209 -19.59 -11.46 5.28
CA VAL A 209 -18.88 -11.78 6.53
C VAL A 209 -17.52 -11.10 6.51
N ALA A 210 -17.16 -10.42 7.61
CA ALA A 210 -15.84 -9.82 7.77
C ALA A 210 -14.75 -10.89 7.87
N ARG A 211 -13.71 -10.77 7.05
CA ARG A 211 -12.62 -11.74 6.91
C ARG A 211 -11.28 -11.19 7.33
N PHE A 212 -11.06 -9.90 7.08
CA PHE A 212 -9.85 -9.20 7.47
C PHE A 212 -10.19 -7.78 7.93
N THR A 213 -9.40 -7.25 8.85
CA THR A 213 -9.53 -5.87 9.34
C THR A 213 -8.16 -5.23 9.44
N ALA A 214 -8.04 -3.93 9.18
CA ALA A 214 -6.83 -3.15 9.43
C ALA A 214 -7.17 -1.69 9.78
N GLN A 215 -6.15 -0.96 10.22
CA GLN A 215 -6.19 0.49 10.40
C GLN A 215 -5.21 1.15 9.44
N VAL A 216 -5.68 2.05 8.59
CA VAL A 216 -4.87 2.78 7.61
C VAL A 216 -4.62 4.19 8.13
N VAL A 217 -3.36 4.64 8.11
CA VAL A 217 -2.93 5.94 8.69
C VAL A 217 -2.11 6.70 7.66
N SER A 218 -2.27 8.03 7.60
CA SER A 218 -1.69 8.90 6.57
C SER A 218 -0.16 8.96 6.58
N GLN A 219 0.50 8.76 7.73
CA GLN A 219 1.95 8.88 7.84
C GLN A 219 2.56 7.67 8.56
N PRO A 220 3.63 7.07 8.03
CA PRO A 220 4.39 6.06 8.75
C PRO A 220 5.21 6.69 9.88
N PRO A 221 5.53 5.93 10.94
CA PRO A 221 6.60 6.31 11.86
C PRO A 221 7.98 6.23 11.16
N ALA A 222 8.96 7.02 11.61
CA ALA A 222 10.34 6.92 11.14
C ALA A 222 10.89 5.49 11.37
N GLY A 223 11.55 4.87 10.36
CA GLY A 223 11.91 3.44 10.44
C GLY A 223 13.17 2.95 9.69
N ALA A 224 13.92 3.81 9.02
CA ALA A 224 15.09 3.36 8.23
C ALA A 224 16.29 2.89 9.09
N GLU A 225 16.43 3.34 10.34
CA GLU A 225 17.58 3.01 11.20
C GLU A 225 17.60 1.54 11.64
N THR A 226 16.44 0.88 11.67
CA THR A 226 16.30 -0.47 12.24
C THR A 226 16.84 -1.57 11.32
N ALA A 227 16.64 -1.47 10.00
CA ALA A 227 17.07 -2.50 9.06
C ALA A 227 18.60 -2.70 9.04
N ARG A 228 19.37 -1.60 9.11
CA ARG A 228 20.83 -1.65 9.13
C ARG A 228 21.37 -2.35 10.38
N LYS A 229 20.83 -2.00 11.56
CA LYS A 229 21.21 -2.64 12.83
C LYS A 229 20.95 -4.14 12.81
N LEU A 230 19.87 -4.56 12.16
CA LEU A 230 19.56 -5.98 12.02
C LEU A 230 20.50 -6.69 11.05
N ALA A 231 20.87 -6.08 9.93
CA ALA A 231 21.86 -6.66 9.03
C ALA A 231 23.20 -6.93 9.75
N GLU A 232 23.62 -6.03 10.63
CA GLU A 232 24.79 -6.21 11.49
C GLU A 232 24.58 -7.34 12.53
N ALA A 233 23.46 -7.34 13.24
CA ALA A 233 23.14 -8.38 14.24
C ALA A 233 23.00 -9.78 13.61
N SER A 234 22.49 -9.86 12.39
CA SER A 234 22.30 -11.12 11.66
C SER A 234 23.60 -11.87 11.43
N GLN A 235 24.75 -11.19 11.43
CA GLN A 235 26.07 -11.82 11.26
C GLN A 235 26.39 -12.83 12.38
N ALA A 236 25.76 -12.69 13.55
CA ALA A 236 25.89 -13.65 14.65
C ALA A 236 25.04 -14.91 14.46
N TRP A 237 24.07 -14.91 13.54
CA TRP A 237 23.25 -16.10 13.26
C TRP A 237 24.05 -17.12 12.44
N PRO A 238 23.92 -18.43 12.75
CA PRO A 238 24.60 -19.49 12.03
C PRO A 238 24.37 -19.41 10.52
N ASN A 239 25.45 -19.59 9.76
CA ASN A 239 25.36 -19.73 8.30
C ASN A 239 24.67 -21.05 7.96
N VAL A 240 23.76 -21.00 7.01
CA VAL A 240 23.14 -22.18 6.39
C VAL A 240 23.16 -22.01 4.87
N SER A 241 22.86 -23.08 4.15
CA SER A 241 22.65 -22.99 2.71
C SER A 241 21.46 -23.86 2.35
N ILE A 242 20.27 -23.27 2.42
CA ILE A 242 19.03 -23.95 2.05
C ILE A 242 18.54 -23.29 0.77
N ALA A 243 18.49 -24.04 -0.33
CA ALA A 243 17.94 -23.53 -1.57
C ALA A 243 16.43 -23.35 -1.41
N GLY A 244 15.87 -22.25 -1.93
CA GLY A 244 14.44 -22.01 -1.86
C GLY A 244 13.61 -23.15 -2.47
N ALA A 245 14.11 -23.74 -3.55
CA ALA A 245 13.50 -24.90 -4.20
C ALA A 245 13.27 -26.10 -3.26
N ASP A 246 14.10 -26.27 -2.23
CA ASP A 246 13.96 -27.36 -1.25
C ASP A 246 12.89 -27.08 -0.19
N LEU A 247 12.43 -25.82 -0.08
CA LEU A 247 11.40 -25.41 0.87
C LEU A 247 9.99 -25.57 0.28
N TYR A 248 9.83 -25.31 -1.02
CA TYR A 248 8.54 -25.38 -1.71
C TYR A 248 8.12 -26.83 -1.97
N GLY A 249 6.88 -27.16 -1.59
CA GLY A 249 6.37 -28.53 -1.61
C GLY A 249 6.73 -29.37 -0.37
N ALA A 250 7.58 -28.85 0.54
CA ALA A 250 7.95 -29.51 1.80
C ALA A 250 7.51 -28.72 3.03
N GLN A 251 8.04 -27.52 3.23
CA GLN A 251 7.62 -26.62 4.32
C GLN A 251 6.66 -25.56 3.83
N LEU A 252 6.74 -25.16 2.55
CA LEU A 252 5.96 -24.10 1.93
C LEU A 252 4.99 -24.67 0.90
N PHE A 253 3.69 -24.33 1.03
CA PHE A 253 2.65 -24.80 0.09
C PHE A 253 2.60 -24.00 -1.24
N HIS A 254 3.38 -22.92 -1.33
CA HIS A 254 3.35 -21.98 -2.44
C HIS A 254 3.85 -22.61 -3.75
N GLY A 255 3.19 -22.25 -4.84
CA GLY A 255 3.60 -22.57 -6.21
C GLY A 255 4.51 -21.49 -6.83
N PRO A 256 4.87 -21.64 -8.12
CA PRO A 256 5.93 -20.86 -8.76
C PRO A 256 5.76 -19.33 -8.68
N ALA A 257 4.54 -18.80 -8.78
CA ALA A 257 4.32 -17.35 -8.78
C ALA A 257 4.45 -16.71 -7.38
N PHE A 258 4.44 -17.51 -6.32
CA PHE A 258 4.75 -17.07 -4.95
C PHE A 258 6.06 -17.64 -4.43
N ALA A 259 6.80 -18.39 -5.26
CA ALA A 259 8.07 -18.99 -4.88
C ALA A 259 9.22 -17.98 -5.01
N THR A 260 9.29 -17.04 -4.07
CA THR A 260 10.23 -15.90 -4.11
C THR A 260 11.51 -16.07 -3.31
N ILE A 261 11.58 -17.02 -2.36
CA ILE A 261 12.83 -17.34 -1.66
C ILE A 261 13.77 -18.02 -2.66
N GLU A 262 14.95 -17.44 -2.86
CA GLU A 262 16.01 -18.03 -3.68
C GLU A 262 16.96 -18.86 -2.81
N GLN A 263 17.40 -18.30 -1.68
CA GLN A 263 18.30 -18.97 -0.75
C GLN A 263 18.12 -18.44 0.66
N VAL A 264 18.02 -19.34 1.65
CA VAL A 264 18.18 -18.98 3.07
C VAL A 264 19.66 -19.13 3.42
N ASP A 265 20.28 -18.03 3.83
CA ASP A 265 21.72 -17.94 4.10
C ASP A 265 22.06 -17.93 5.60
N ARG A 266 21.10 -17.59 6.46
CA ARG A 266 21.26 -17.70 7.93
C ARG A 266 19.99 -18.17 8.61
N LEU A 267 20.18 -18.95 9.67
CA LEU A 267 19.09 -19.44 10.52
C LEU A 267 19.63 -19.66 11.93
N GLY A 268 19.13 -18.88 12.89
CA GLY A 268 19.55 -18.91 14.29
C GLY A 268 18.40 -18.68 15.24
N GLU A 269 18.61 -18.86 16.55
CA GLU A 269 17.56 -18.79 17.58
C GLU A 269 16.71 -17.51 17.51
N GLN A 270 17.34 -16.39 17.17
CA GLN A 270 16.73 -15.06 17.16
C GLN A 270 16.15 -14.65 15.79
N GLY A 271 16.51 -15.33 14.70
CA GLY A 271 16.10 -14.90 13.37
C GLY A 271 16.64 -15.72 12.20
N ALA A 272 16.34 -15.25 10.99
CA ALA A 272 16.78 -15.83 9.72
C ALA A 272 17.01 -14.74 8.67
N SER A 273 17.85 -15.03 7.67
CA SER A 273 18.00 -14.19 6.48
C SER A 273 17.93 -15.00 5.19
N ALA A 274 17.35 -14.39 4.16
CA ALA A 274 17.26 -14.98 2.84
C ALA A 274 17.40 -13.94 1.72
N GLU A 275 17.81 -14.41 0.55
CA GLU A 275 17.68 -13.68 -0.70
C GLU A 275 16.33 -14.01 -1.34
N LEU A 276 15.61 -12.96 -1.72
CA LEU A 276 14.31 -13.01 -2.36
C LEU A 276 14.36 -12.33 -3.72
N LYS A 277 13.57 -12.86 -4.66
CA LYS A 277 13.30 -12.22 -5.95
C LYS A 277 11.96 -11.48 -5.94
N SER A 278 11.83 -10.49 -6.83
CA SER A 278 10.61 -9.67 -6.99
C SER A 278 9.43 -10.44 -7.59
N SER A 279 8.21 -9.89 -7.48
CA SER A 279 7.03 -10.43 -8.18
C SER A 279 7.26 -10.54 -9.68
N ARG A 280 7.96 -9.57 -10.28
CA ARG A 280 8.31 -9.63 -11.72
C ARG A 280 9.19 -10.82 -12.04
N ALA A 281 10.25 -11.02 -11.26
CA ALA A 281 11.10 -12.21 -11.38
C ALA A 281 10.35 -13.54 -11.11
N ALA A 282 9.25 -13.51 -10.36
CA ALA A 282 8.35 -14.64 -10.16
C ALA A 282 7.30 -14.82 -11.28
N GLY A 283 7.38 -14.02 -12.35
CA GLY A 283 6.52 -14.15 -13.53
C GLY A 283 5.20 -13.37 -13.45
N TRP A 284 5.11 -12.34 -12.61
CA TRP A 284 3.94 -11.44 -12.56
C TRP A 284 3.93 -10.41 -13.72
N ASP A 285 4.62 -10.71 -14.81
CA ASP A 285 4.93 -9.80 -15.93
C ASP A 285 3.85 -9.78 -17.02
N ALA A 286 2.81 -10.59 -16.89
CA ALA A 286 1.76 -10.68 -17.92
C ALA A 286 0.94 -9.37 -17.97
N PRO A 287 0.72 -8.79 -19.16
CA PRO A 287 -0.04 -7.56 -19.31
C PRO A 287 -1.48 -7.80 -18.83
N ARG A 288 -1.85 -7.16 -17.73
CA ARG A 288 -3.27 -7.08 -17.35
C ARG A 288 -3.96 -6.21 -18.39
N PRO A 289 -5.03 -6.65 -19.05
CA PRO A 289 -6.03 -5.72 -19.56
C PRO A 289 -6.76 -5.16 -18.33
N SER A 290 -6.14 -4.20 -17.63
CA SER A 290 -6.80 -3.57 -16.49
C SER A 290 -6.45 -2.09 -16.43
N PRO A 291 -7.45 -1.19 -16.42
CA PRO A 291 -7.25 0.25 -16.19
C PRO A 291 -6.91 0.56 -14.72
N LEU A 292 -6.56 -0.45 -13.92
CA LEU A 292 -6.27 -0.33 -12.51
C LEU A 292 -4.88 0.28 -12.28
N THR A 293 -4.80 1.22 -11.36
CA THR A 293 -3.56 1.79 -10.83
C THR A 293 -2.51 0.70 -10.58
N PRO A 294 -1.22 0.94 -10.91
CA PRO A 294 -0.14 0.03 -10.58
C PRO A 294 -0.21 -0.38 -9.09
N PRO A 295 0.19 -1.62 -8.75
CA PRO A 295 0.21 -2.04 -7.36
C PRO A 295 1.15 -1.14 -6.56
N LEU A 296 0.79 -0.86 -5.31
CA LEU A 296 1.58 -0.03 -4.42
C LEU A 296 2.74 -0.82 -3.80
N THR A 297 2.56 -2.12 -3.64
CA THR A 297 3.55 -3.05 -3.10
C THR A 297 4.05 -4.02 -4.16
N ASP A 298 5.05 -4.82 -3.80
CA ASP A 298 5.48 -6.01 -4.53
C ASP A 298 4.95 -7.28 -3.81
N PRO A 299 3.74 -7.79 -4.12
CA PRO A 299 3.04 -8.70 -3.22
C PRO A 299 3.73 -10.05 -3.04
N ALA A 300 4.26 -10.66 -4.11
CA ALA A 300 4.96 -11.94 -3.99
C ALA A 300 6.29 -11.81 -3.21
N LEU A 301 6.98 -10.68 -3.36
CA LEU A 301 8.17 -10.38 -2.55
C LEU A 301 7.81 -10.28 -1.07
N ILE A 302 6.78 -9.51 -0.72
CA ILE A 302 6.34 -9.36 0.67
C ILE A 302 5.90 -10.71 1.24
N ASP A 303 5.22 -11.53 0.44
CA ASP A 303 4.82 -12.88 0.84
C ASP A 303 6.03 -13.78 1.10
N GLY A 304 7.10 -13.63 0.31
CA GLY A 304 8.39 -14.29 0.56
C GLY A 304 8.98 -14.02 1.94
N GLY A 305 8.77 -12.81 2.48
CA GLY A 305 9.14 -12.51 3.87
C GLY A 305 8.26 -13.25 4.89
N LEU A 306 6.94 -13.33 4.65
CA LEU A 306 6.04 -14.13 5.49
C LEU A 306 6.40 -15.62 5.43
N GLN A 307 6.82 -16.10 4.26
CA GLN A 307 7.32 -17.46 4.06
C GLN A 307 8.63 -17.70 4.83
N LEU A 308 9.58 -16.75 4.82
CA LEU A 308 10.79 -16.85 5.64
C LEU A 308 10.47 -16.88 7.14
N ALA A 309 9.48 -16.08 7.59
CA ALA A 309 9.00 -16.13 8.96
C ALA A 309 8.38 -17.50 9.31
N ARG A 310 7.68 -18.13 8.37
CA ARG A 310 7.17 -19.50 8.51
C ARG A 310 8.29 -20.54 8.58
N VAL A 311 9.34 -20.41 7.77
CA VAL A 311 10.53 -21.29 7.81
C VAL A 311 11.24 -21.19 9.15
N TRP A 312 11.49 -19.97 9.63
CA TRP A 312 12.07 -19.75 10.95
C TRP A 312 11.17 -20.27 12.07
N GLY A 313 9.85 -20.04 11.98
CA GLY A 313 8.87 -20.55 12.93
C GLY A 313 8.79 -22.07 12.97
N TYR A 314 8.89 -22.75 11.82
CA TYR A 314 8.95 -24.20 11.74
C TYR A 314 10.22 -24.74 12.41
N ASP A 315 11.37 -24.10 12.21
CA ASP A 315 12.60 -24.51 12.89
C ASP A 315 12.46 -24.42 14.43
N ARG A 316 11.75 -23.41 14.93
CA ARG A 316 11.50 -23.22 16.37
C ARG A 316 10.44 -24.13 16.96
N LEU A 317 9.33 -24.35 16.25
CA LEU A 317 8.13 -25.00 16.79
C LEU A 317 7.95 -26.44 16.29
N GLN A 318 8.63 -26.82 15.21
CA GLN A 318 8.42 -28.07 14.45
C GLN A 318 6.94 -28.25 14.03
N GLN A 319 6.24 -27.14 13.81
CA GLN A 319 4.83 -27.10 13.46
C GLN A 319 4.60 -26.04 12.38
N LEU A 320 3.68 -26.30 11.45
CA LEU A 320 3.33 -25.37 10.39
C LEU A 320 2.44 -24.25 10.95
N THR A 321 2.87 -23.01 10.76
CA THR A 321 2.13 -21.82 11.18
C THR A 321 1.59 -21.04 9.98
N LEU A 322 0.53 -20.28 10.22
CA LEU A 322 -0.05 -19.34 9.27
C LEU A 322 -0.13 -17.94 9.89
N PRO A 323 -0.01 -16.87 9.07
CA PRO A 323 -0.13 -15.51 9.56
C PRO A 323 -1.56 -15.22 10.02
N THR A 324 -1.70 -14.64 11.22
CA THR A 324 -3.01 -14.29 11.80
C THR A 324 -3.16 -12.80 12.07
N ALA A 325 -2.06 -12.08 12.28
CA ALA A 325 -2.06 -10.64 12.46
C ALA A 325 -0.69 -10.03 12.18
N LEU A 326 -0.63 -8.72 11.93
CA LEU A 326 0.58 -7.92 12.04
C LEU A 326 0.28 -6.60 12.76
N GLU A 327 1.27 -6.08 13.46
CA GLU A 327 1.17 -4.81 14.19
C GLU A 327 1.22 -3.62 13.23
N ALA A 328 2.17 -3.63 12.30
CA ALA A 328 2.36 -2.57 11.33
C ALA A 328 3.00 -3.08 10.03
N PHE A 329 2.65 -2.43 8.92
CA PHE A 329 3.27 -2.62 7.63
C PHE A 329 3.59 -1.26 7.01
N VAL A 330 4.82 -1.11 6.51
CA VAL A 330 5.35 0.14 5.94
C VAL A 330 5.92 -0.16 4.55
N VAL A 331 5.58 0.68 3.56
CA VAL A 331 6.19 0.68 2.22
C VAL A 331 7.11 1.87 2.08
N TYR A 332 8.40 1.62 1.83
CA TYR A 332 9.39 2.67 1.57
C TYR A 332 9.54 2.90 0.06
N GLU A 333 9.69 1.81 -0.69
CA GLU A 333 9.75 1.82 -2.15
C GLU A 333 8.44 1.27 -2.73
N PRO A 334 7.61 2.10 -3.39
CA PRO A 334 6.34 1.66 -3.95
C PRO A 334 6.53 0.95 -5.30
N GLY A 335 5.58 0.07 -5.64
CA GLY A 335 5.52 -0.60 -6.93
C GLY A 335 6.10 -2.00 -6.95
N LEU A 336 5.96 -2.66 -8.10
CA LEU A 336 6.69 -3.89 -8.39
C LEU A 336 8.15 -3.56 -8.66
N LEU A 337 9.06 -4.30 -8.03
CA LEU A 337 10.48 -4.16 -8.29
C LEU A 337 10.84 -4.82 -9.63
N ASP A 338 11.91 -4.35 -10.25
CA ASP A 338 12.43 -4.94 -11.48
C ASP A 338 12.85 -6.40 -11.29
N ALA A 339 12.73 -7.21 -12.35
CA ALA A 339 13.03 -8.64 -12.30
C ALA A 339 14.52 -8.93 -11.96
N GLY A 340 15.43 -8.02 -12.29
CA GLY A 340 16.85 -8.16 -12.00
C GLY A 340 17.26 -7.74 -10.58
N ARG A 341 16.32 -7.30 -9.74
CA ARG A 341 16.63 -6.83 -8.38
C ARG A 341 16.56 -7.97 -7.37
N THR A 342 17.67 -8.18 -6.69
CA THR A 342 17.78 -9.09 -5.53
C THR A 342 17.48 -8.32 -4.24
N VAL A 343 16.61 -8.89 -3.41
CA VAL A 343 16.22 -8.32 -2.13
C VAL A 343 16.74 -9.22 -1.02
N ARG A 344 17.40 -8.64 -0.02
CA ARG A 344 17.71 -9.36 1.21
C ARG A 344 16.59 -9.15 2.22
N CYS A 345 16.05 -10.25 2.71
CA CYS A 345 15.02 -10.29 3.73
C CYS A 345 15.60 -10.75 5.06
N TYR A 346 15.27 -10.04 6.13
CA TYR A 346 15.63 -10.41 7.50
C TYR A 346 14.37 -10.63 8.31
N VAL A 347 14.35 -11.72 9.06
CA VAL A 347 13.32 -12.05 10.04
C VAL A 347 13.98 -12.08 11.41
N GLU A 348 13.48 -11.28 12.34
CA GLU A 348 13.83 -11.37 13.76
C GLU A 348 12.58 -11.73 14.54
N GLY A 349 12.66 -12.66 15.50
CA GLY A 349 11.47 -13.00 16.26
C GLY A 349 11.69 -13.84 17.49
N LYS A 350 10.57 -14.15 18.13
CA LYS A 350 10.50 -15.03 19.30
C LYS A 350 9.22 -15.88 19.26
N PRO A 351 9.22 -17.07 19.87
CA PRO A 351 8.00 -17.82 20.12
C PRO A 351 7.01 -17.03 21.00
N ILE A 352 5.71 -17.24 20.78
CA ILE A 352 4.63 -16.80 21.65
C ILE A 352 3.93 -18.06 22.18
N GLY A 353 4.18 -18.40 23.44
CA GLY A 353 3.69 -19.66 24.00
C GLY A 353 4.26 -20.87 23.26
N GLN A 354 3.48 -21.94 23.15
CA GLN A 354 3.88 -23.19 22.49
C GLN A 354 3.40 -23.32 21.04
N ALA A 355 2.56 -22.39 20.58
CA ALA A 355 1.79 -22.56 19.34
C ALA A 355 1.86 -21.35 18.40
N GLY A 356 2.82 -20.45 18.59
CA GLY A 356 2.96 -19.30 17.69
C GLY A 356 4.30 -18.59 17.80
N THR A 357 4.47 -17.62 16.91
CA THR A 357 5.67 -16.78 16.80
C THR A 357 5.29 -15.32 16.58
N ARG A 358 6.09 -14.40 17.11
CA ARG A 358 6.05 -12.98 16.76
C ARG A 358 7.34 -12.60 16.06
N THR A 359 7.24 -12.10 14.85
CA THR A 359 8.40 -11.69 14.04
C THR A 359 8.27 -10.28 13.52
N ASN A 360 9.40 -9.61 13.37
CA ASN A 360 9.56 -8.43 12.55
C ASN A 360 10.33 -8.83 11.28
N ILE A 361 10.01 -8.19 10.16
CA ILE A 361 10.54 -8.52 8.84
C ILE A 361 10.96 -7.23 8.14
N TRP A 362 12.16 -7.25 7.57
CA TRP A 362 12.72 -6.11 6.83
C TRP A 362 13.17 -6.58 5.46
N PHE A 363 12.81 -5.79 4.45
CA PHE A 363 13.18 -6.01 3.06
C PHE A 363 14.13 -4.89 2.66
N VAL A 364 15.35 -5.24 2.25
CA VAL A 364 16.35 -4.27 1.79
C VAL A 364 16.90 -4.67 0.44
N ASP A 365 17.21 -3.68 -0.38
CA ASP A 365 17.93 -3.90 -1.63
C ASP A 365 19.30 -4.50 -1.34
N ALA A 366 19.63 -5.62 -1.97
CA ALA A 366 20.86 -6.35 -1.65
C ALA A 366 22.14 -5.59 -2.02
N GLN A 367 22.06 -4.64 -2.97
CA GLN A 367 23.23 -3.88 -3.46
C GLN A 367 23.44 -2.59 -2.66
N SER A 368 22.39 -1.81 -2.48
CA SER A 368 22.43 -0.49 -1.85
C SER A 368 22.15 -0.50 -0.34
N GLY A 369 21.51 -1.56 0.18
CA GLY A 369 21.01 -1.62 1.55
C GLY A 369 19.81 -0.69 1.79
N ALA A 370 19.23 -0.09 0.75
CA ALA A 370 18.07 0.78 0.87
C ALA A 370 16.84 -0.02 1.35
N PRO A 371 16.03 0.52 2.28
CA PRO A 371 14.83 -0.15 2.75
C PRO A 371 13.74 -0.14 1.67
N ILE A 372 13.09 -1.28 1.47
CA ILE A 372 11.99 -1.48 0.52
C ILE A 372 10.66 -1.50 1.26
N ALA A 373 10.56 -2.34 2.30
CA ALA A 373 9.36 -2.48 3.13
C ALA A 373 9.72 -3.04 4.52
N GLU A 374 8.76 -2.95 5.44
CA GLU A 374 8.87 -3.50 6.78
C GLU A 374 7.52 -4.07 7.26
N VAL A 375 7.55 -5.24 7.89
CA VAL A 375 6.44 -5.82 8.65
C VAL A 375 6.85 -5.89 10.12
N ARG A 376 6.06 -5.31 11.01
CA ARG A 376 6.30 -5.37 12.46
C ARG A 376 5.26 -6.24 13.14
N GLY A 377 5.70 -7.03 14.11
CA GLY A 377 4.84 -7.81 14.98
C GLY A 377 3.92 -8.77 14.23
N LEU A 378 4.42 -9.41 13.16
CA LEU A 378 3.73 -10.50 12.51
C LEU A 378 3.53 -11.63 13.51
N GLU A 379 2.27 -11.96 13.78
CA GLU A 379 1.88 -13.12 14.56
C GLU A 379 1.54 -14.28 13.61
N MET A 380 2.18 -15.41 13.84
CA MET A 380 1.85 -16.66 13.17
C MET A 380 1.48 -17.70 14.22
N TYR A 381 0.43 -18.48 13.96
CA TYR A 381 -0.01 -19.54 14.86
C TYR A 381 -0.13 -20.86 14.12
N VAL A 382 -0.01 -21.94 14.88
CA VAL A 382 -0.15 -23.32 14.39
C VAL A 382 -1.44 -23.47 13.60
N SER A 383 -1.29 -24.02 12.41
CA SER A 383 -2.38 -24.30 11.50
C SER A 383 -2.81 -25.76 11.62
N SER A 384 -4.04 -26.06 11.21
CA SER A 384 -4.52 -27.43 11.04
C SER A 384 -4.06 -28.04 9.71
N GLU A 385 -3.09 -27.45 9.01
CA GLU A 385 -2.56 -27.99 7.77
C GLU A 385 -1.86 -29.32 8.06
N ALA A 386 -2.15 -30.34 7.25
CA ALA A 386 -1.38 -31.57 7.30
C ALA A 386 0.06 -31.27 6.82
N PRO A 387 1.10 -31.88 7.40
CA PRO A 387 2.46 -31.80 6.87
C PRO A 387 2.45 -32.19 5.39
N LEU A 388 3.10 -31.39 4.54
CA LEU A 388 3.25 -31.74 3.12
C LEU A 388 4.04 -33.06 3.04
N THR A 389 3.45 -34.08 2.43
CA THR A 389 4.05 -35.42 2.33
C THR A 389 5.29 -35.36 1.44
N GLY A 390 6.50 -35.34 2.01
CA GLY A 390 7.71 -35.39 1.19
C GLY A 390 9.07 -35.04 1.79
N GLY A 391 9.21 -34.89 3.11
CA GLY A 391 10.51 -34.52 3.71
C GLY A 391 10.85 -35.32 4.96
N ALA A 392 11.20 -36.60 4.80
CA ALA A 392 12.12 -37.20 5.76
C ALA A 392 13.44 -36.43 5.62
N ARG A 393 13.90 -35.78 6.69
CA ARG A 393 15.30 -35.36 6.81
C ARG A 393 16.20 -36.58 6.87
#